data_AF-A0A5C5V6G5-F1
#
_entry.id   AF-A0A5C5V6G5-F1
#
_cell.length_a   1.000
_cell.length_b   1.000
_cell.length_c   1.000
_cell.angle_alpha   90.00
_cell.angle_beta   90.00
_cell.angle_gamma   90.00
#
_symmetry.space_group_name_H-M   'P 1'
#
loop_
_entity.id
_entity.type
_entity.pdbx_description
1 polymer ?
#
loop_
_entity_poly.entity_id
_entity_poly.type
_entity_poly.pdbx_seq_one_letter_code
_entity_poly.pdbx_strand_id
1 'polypeptide(L)'
;MLAPTFRSPAIVCGLGLLLSALAAPAWGAASSGVTDILEGGWAIGPDSLEKARKARASFIGSVDDRESLDTAFGLVLIKQHKYEEATTLFESITTSHPDNQVAWRALIWLYVLQKKSESALLKIDSMSDTIRPSEADDAIEEETRATARFLGRIFAYLDGPTAGDVSKGVNRLVRGKIDKRMVGARAGEFKTNYDEVMQEFKNLTTAGDEARDQAVEDQEMAKEQEKQNLANLRERLEIDQAEAQQRLDALRSELEKEMVAFNQMEAPLSDAISRLEVQLSVVRREILNVTDDLNRLQAEYDETKDPRRKDRIRRDMARAEILLGQYQRDNQVILAEGNRLTQRRDALRASRAETSRRYETDIKETQDWKANLARREKRTELDEKRINRPAKGNTPQVRVMGAKATSLRTYADFPLELERHKLLTAE
;
A
#
# COMPACT_ATOMS: atom_id res chain seq x y z
N MET A 1 -3.78 41.64 0.64
CA MET A 1 -2.60 42.42 0.23
C MET A 1 -2.43 42.24 -1.26
N LEU A 2 -2.69 43.32 -2.00
CA LEU A 2 -2.76 43.37 -3.46
C LEU A 2 -1.36 43.65 -4.03
N ALA A 3 -0.92 42.84 -4.99
CA ALA A 3 0.31 43.07 -5.75
C ALA A 3 0.01 43.86 -7.04
N PRO A 4 0.81 44.88 -7.40
CA PRO A 4 0.55 45.72 -8.56
C PRO A 4 1.18 45.15 -9.84
N THR A 5 0.43 45.29 -10.94
CA THR A 5 0.83 44.98 -12.31
C THR A 5 1.58 46.18 -12.92
N PHE A 6 2.83 45.97 -13.36
CA PHE A 6 3.58 46.97 -14.12
C PHE A 6 3.34 46.76 -15.62
N ARG A 7 2.84 47.82 -16.30
CA ARG A 7 2.76 47.93 -17.76
C ARG A 7 4.04 48.61 -18.27
N SER A 8 4.70 48.00 -19.25
CA SER A 8 5.79 48.62 -20.02
C SER A 8 5.26 49.38 -21.25
N PRO A 9 5.90 50.49 -21.65
CA PRO A 9 5.45 51.33 -22.75
C PRO A 9 5.91 50.81 -24.13
N ALA A 10 5.08 51.07 -25.13
CA ALA A 10 5.35 50.84 -26.54
C ALA A 10 6.43 51.81 -27.06
N ILE A 11 7.47 51.27 -27.69
CA ILE A 11 8.44 52.03 -28.46
C ILE A 11 8.13 51.81 -29.94
N VAL A 12 7.83 52.91 -30.61
CA VAL A 12 7.66 53.06 -32.05
C VAL A 12 9.05 53.12 -32.69
N CYS A 13 9.40 52.14 -33.50
CA CYS A 13 10.55 52.21 -34.42
C CYS A 13 10.03 52.05 -35.85
N GLY A 14 10.08 53.15 -36.60
CA GLY A 14 9.96 53.12 -38.05
C GLY A 14 11.25 52.60 -38.67
N LEU A 15 11.11 51.67 -39.61
CA LEU A 15 12.19 51.26 -40.50
C LEU A 15 11.61 51.13 -41.91
N GLY A 16 12.11 51.96 -42.82
CA GLY A 16 11.77 51.90 -44.25
C GLY A 16 12.37 50.64 -44.87
N LEU A 17 11.52 49.88 -45.56
CA LEU A 17 11.90 48.70 -46.33
C LEU A 17 11.97 49.08 -47.81
N LEU A 18 13.20 49.15 -48.33
CA LEU A 18 13.50 49.09 -49.76
C LEU A 18 13.16 47.67 -50.24
N LEU A 19 12.15 47.56 -51.12
CA LEU A 19 11.85 46.34 -51.87
C LEU A 19 12.98 46.06 -52.86
N SER A 20 13.90 45.18 -52.50
CA SER A 20 14.72 44.46 -53.47
C SER A 20 14.04 43.14 -53.78
N ALA A 21 13.47 43.04 -54.99
CA ALA A 21 12.92 41.80 -55.54
C ALA A 21 14.08 40.83 -55.83
N LEU A 22 14.47 40.06 -54.82
CA LEU A 22 15.19 38.80 -55.02
C LEU A 22 14.19 37.82 -55.63
N ALA A 23 14.48 37.37 -56.85
CA ALA A 23 13.81 36.23 -57.44
C ALA A 23 14.05 35.03 -56.51
N ALA A 24 13.01 34.65 -55.75
CA ALA A 24 12.99 33.38 -55.06
C ALA A 24 13.21 32.28 -56.12
N PRO A 25 14.10 31.31 -55.88
CA PRO A 25 14.15 30.13 -56.73
C PRO A 25 12.75 29.52 -56.76
N ALA A 26 12.32 29.04 -57.92
CA ALA A 26 11.05 28.35 -58.07
C ALA A 26 11.13 27.02 -57.30
N TRP A 27 10.74 27.10 -56.03
CA TRP A 27 10.64 26.02 -55.08
C TRP A 27 9.39 25.19 -55.43
N GLY A 28 9.62 23.95 -55.86
CA GLY A 28 8.63 23.13 -56.56
C GLY A 28 7.78 22.30 -55.62
N ALA A 29 6.52 22.68 -55.40
CA ALA A 29 5.58 22.17 -54.40
C ALA A 29 5.47 20.64 -54.12
N ALA A 30 5.11 20.36 -52.86
CA ALA A 30 5.17 19.05 -52.18
C ALA A 30 4.61 18.00 -53.10
N SER A 31 5.39 16.95 -53.41
CA SER A 31 4.77 15.77 -54.01
C SER A 31 3.60 15.38 -53.13
N SER A 32 2.40 15.37 -53.71
CA SER A 32 1.14 15.31 -52.94
C SER A 32 1.10 14.15 -51.95
N GLY A 33 1.86 13.08 -52.24
CA GLY A 33 1.99 11.92 -51.37
C GLY A 33 2.74 12.13 -50.06
N VAL A 34 3.78 12.98 -50.00
CA VAL A 34 4.49 13.24 -48.74
C VAL A 34 3.56 13.94 -47.76
N THR A 35 2.82 14.94 -48.24
CA THR A 35 1.80 15.66 -47.46
C THR A 35 0.69 14.71 -47.01
N ASP A 36 0.15 13.87 -47.89
CA ASP A 36 -0.89 12.90 -47.54
C ASP A 36 -0.45 11.90 -46.45
N ILE A 37 0.80 11.40 -46.54
CA ILE A 37 1.36 10.49 -45.53
C ILE A 37 1.52 11.20 -44.19
N LEU A 38 2.15 12.38 -44.18
CA LEU A 38 2.45 13.10 -42.95
C LEU A 38 1.17 13.64 -42.31
N GLU A 39 0.32 14.36 -43.02
CA GLU A 39 -0.91 14.94 -42.46
C GLU A 39 -1.94 13.87 -42.08
N GLY A 40 -2.11 12.84 -42.90
CA GLY A 40 -3.03 11.74 -42.61
C GLY A 40 -2.54 10.81 -41.50
N GLY A 41 -1.21 10.65 -41.37
CA GLY A 41 -0.54 9.70 -40.50
C GLY A 41 -0.10 10.20 -39.13
N TRP A 42 0.04 11.52 -38.94
CA TRP A 42 0.75 12.07 -37.78
C TRP A 42 0.05 11.87 -36.44
N ALA A 43 -1.28 11.88 -36.43
CA ALA A 43 -2.05 11.72 -35.19
C ALA A 43 -1.90 10.28 -34.65
N ILE A 44 -1.65 10.12 -33.35
CA ILE A 44 -1.43 8.81 -32.75
C ILE A 44 -2.74 8.00 -32.78
N GLY A 45 -2.74 6.83 -33.42
CA GLY A 45 -3.92 5.98 -33.53
C GLY A 45 -3.89 5.02 -34.73
N PRO A 46 -4.67 3.92 -34.69
CA PRO A 46 -4.71 2.93 -35.76
C PRO A 46 -5.23 3.50 -37.08
N ASP A 47 -6.26 4.35 -37.04
CA ASP A 47 -6.87 4.95 -38.23
C ASP A 47 -5.89 5.85 -39.00
N SER A 48 -5.10 6.65 -38.27
CA SER A 48 -4.06 7.49 -38.87
C SER A 48 -2.94 6.67 -39.47
N LEU A 49 -2.49 5.61 -38.79
CA LEU A 49 -1.52 4.68 -39.37
C LEU A 49 -2.07 3.99 -40.64
N GLU A 50 -3.35 3.62 -40.67
CA GLU A 50 -3.98 3.06 -41.86
C GLU A 50 -4.06 4.08 -43.02
N LYS A 51 -4.39 5.34 -42.73
CA LYS A 51 -4.34 6.44 -43.71
C LYS A 51 -2.94 6.59 -44.29
N ALA A 52 -1.90 6.62 -43.46
CA ALA A 52 -0.51 6.70 -43.92
C ALA A 52 -0.11 5.50 -44.80
N ARG A 53 -0.54 4.28 -44.43
CA ARG A 53 -0.29 3.06 -45.22
C ARG A 53 -0.99 3.11 -46.57
N LYS A 54 -2.26 3.55 -46.61
CA LYS A 54 -3.02 3.73 -47.86
C LYS A 54 -2.38 4.80 -48.74
N ALA A 55 -2.01 5.94 -48.16
CA ALA A 55 -1.31 7.01 -48.87
C ALA A 55 -0.02 6.45 -49.50
N ARG A 56 0.87 5.84 -48.70
CA ARG A 56 2.10 5.22 -49.22
C ARG A 56 1.83 4.21 -50.34
N ALA A 57 0.82 3.35 -50.19
CA ALA A 57 0.48 2.35 -51.20
C ALA A 57 0.06 2.96 -52.55
N SER A 58 -0.65 4.09 -52.53
CA SER A 58 -1.08 4.81 -53.73
C SER A 58 0.09 5.37 -54.54
N PHE A 59 1.26 5.58 -53.93
CA PHE A 59 2.44 6.18 -54.59
C PHE A 59 3.57 5.18 -54.90
N ILE A 60 3.37 3.86 -54.71
CA ILE A 60 4.40 2.81 -54.95
C ILE A 60 4.95 2.78 -56.39
N GLY A 61 4.30 3.45 -57.35
CA GLY A 61 4.74 3.53 -58.76
C GLY A 61 5.50 4.79 -59.17
N SER A 62 5.60 5.83 -58.32
CA SER A 62 6.38 7.04 -58.63
C SER A 62 7.84 6.82 -58.23
N VAL A 63 8.76 6.80 -59.21
CA VAL A 63 10.18 6.52 -58.96
C VAL A 63 10.89 7.73 -58.35
N ASP A 64 10.50 8.94 -58.76
CA ASP A 64 11.27 10.16 -58.48
C ASP A 64 11.14 10.64 -57.01
N ASP A 65 10.05 10.28 -56.31
CA ASP A 65 9.79 10.71 -54.92
C ASP A 65 9.88 9.60 -53.87
N ARG A 66 10.32 8.41 -54.28
CA ARG A 66 10.25 7.21 -53.43
C ARG A 66 10.98 7.36 -52.10
N GLU A 67 12.14 8.01 -52.11
CA GLU A 67 12.96 8.26 -50.93
C GLU A 67 12.25 9.14 -49.90
N SER A 68 11.70 10.28 -50.34
CA SER A 68 10.98 11.24 -49.49
C SER A 68 9.69 10.62 -48.93
N LEU A 69 8.96 9.84 -49.73
CA LEU A 69 7.76 9.11 -49.31
C LEU A 69 8.08 8.05 -48.24
N ASP A 70 9.13 7.26 -48.45
CA ASP A 70 9.54 6.22 -47.51
C ASP A 70 10.09 6.83 -46.21
N THR A 71 10.83 7.95 -46.30
CA THR A 71 11.31 8.69 -45.12
C THR A 71 10.12 9.25 -44.32
N ALA A 72 9.16 9.91 -44.98
CA ALA A 72 7.95 10.43 -44.35
C ALA A 72 7.16 9.33 -43.62
N PHE A 73 6.97 8.19 -44.28
CA PHE A 73 6.29 7.05 -43.67
C PHE A 73 7.08 6.47 -42.48
N GLY A 74 8.41 6.42 -42.56
CA GLY A 74 9.28 6.03 -41.45
C GLY A 74 9.12 6.93 -40.23
N LEU A 75 9.02 8.25 -40.42
CA LEU A 75 8.77 9.20 -39.32
C LEU A 75 7.41 8.97 -38.66
N VAL A 76 6.36 8.70 -39.45
CA VAL A 76 5.04 8.32 -38.94
C VAL A 76 5.14 7.04 -38.09
N LEU A 77 5.88 6.02 -38.55
CA LEU A 77 6.08 4.79 -37.77
C LEU A 77 6.77 5.07 -36.44
N ILE A 78 7.77 5.96 -36.39
CA ILE A 78 8.41 6.37 -35.13
C ILE A 78 7.39 7.05 -34.20
N LYS A 79 6.59 7.98 -34.71
CA LYS A 79 5.54 8.70 -33.95
C LYS A 79 4.50 7.75 -33.38
N GLN A 80 4.15 6.69 -34.12
CA GLN A 80 3.20 5.64 -33.73
C GLN A 80 3.84 4.53 -32.87
N HIS A 81 5.10 4.68 -32.45
CA HIS A 81 5.85 3.70 -31.67
C HIS A 81 6.03 2.32 -32.36
N LYS A 82 5.98 2.27 -33.70
CA LYS A 82 6.18 1.07 -34.53
C LYS A 82 7.66 0.88 -34.87
N TYR A 83 8.50 0.70 -33.85
CA TYR A 83 9.95 0.77 -34.00
C TYR A 83 10.58 -0.31 -34.87
N GLU A 84 10.09 -1.55 -34.82
CA GLU A 84 10.65 -2.62 -35.65
C GLU A 84 10.30 -2.45 -37.14
N GLU A 85 9.07 -2.01 -37.44
CA GLU A 85 8.65 -1.65 -38.81
C GLU A 85 9.48 -0.45 -39.32
N ALA A 86 9.66 0.58 -38.48
CA ALA A 86 10.47 1.75 -38.82
C ALA A 86 11.93 1.37 -39.08
N THR A 87 12.51 0.50 -38.23
CA THR A 87 13.90 0.04 -38.36
C THR A 87 14.09 -0.66 -39.70
N THR A 88 13.23 -1.62 -40.03
CA THR A 88 13.29 -2.37 -41.31
C THR A 88 13.19 -1.43 -42.52
N LEU A 89 12.30 -0.44 -42.44
CA LEU A 89 12.13 0.55 -43.50
C LEU A 89 13.39 1.42 -43.65
N PHE A 90 13.92 1.98 -42.57
CA PHE A 90 15.13 2.82 -42.63
C PHE A 90 16.38 2.03 -43.03
N GLU A 91 16.47 0.74 -42.74
CA GLU A 91 17.52 -0.13 -43.29
C GLU A 91 17.44 -0.23 -44.82
N SER A 92 16.23 -0.36 -45.36
CA SER A 92 16.04 -0.37 -46.81
C SER A 92 16.41 0.98 -47.44
N ILE A 93 15.99 2.10 -46.82
CA ILE A 93 16.28 3.45 -47.31
C ILE A 93 17.79 3.71 -47.29
N THR A 94 18.47 3.43 -46.18
CA THR A 94 19.93 3.66 -46.06
C THR A 94 20.76 2.77 -46.99
N THR A 95 20.20 1.64 -47.44
CA THR A 95 20.85 0.77 -48.43
C THR A 95 20.67 1.30 -49.86
N SER A 96 19.48 1.81 -50.21
CA SER A 96 19.19 2.32 -51.57
C SER A 96 19.60 3.78 -51.78
N HIS A 97 19.55 4.60 -50.72
CA HIS A 97 19.85 6.03 -50.68
C HIS A 97 20.86 6.31 -49.56
N PRO A 98 22.15 5.97 -49.76
CA PRO A 98 23.17 6.11 -48.72
C PRO A 98 23.46 7.58 -48.34
N ASP A 99 23.06 8.54 -49.17
CA ASP A 99 23.17 9.98 -48.97
C ASP A 99 22.08 10.57 -48.07
N ASN A 100 21.01 9.83 -47.80
CA ASN A 100 19.92 10.27 -46.91
C ASN A 100 20.35 10.26 -45.44
N GLN A 101 20.89 11.40 -44.96
CA GLN A 101 21.37 11.53 -43.58
C GLN A 101 20.25 11.39 -42.55
N VAL A 102 19.02 11.81 -42.87
CA VAL A 102 17.87 11.72 -41.96
C VAL A 102 17.53 10.24 -41.68
N ALA A 103 17.53 9.41 -42.72
CA ALA A 103 17.30 7.97 -42.62
C ALA A 103 18.37 7.29 -41.75
N TRP A 104 19.64 7.66 -41.92
CA TRP A 104 20.72 7.16 -41.06
C TRP A 104 20.54 7.55 -39.59
N ARG A 105 20.25 8.83 -39.31
CA ARG A 105 20.00 9.29 -37.93
C ARG A 105 18.82 8.56 -37.30
N ALA A 106 17.72 8.41 -38.03
CA ALA A 106 16.53 7.71 -37.55
C ALA A 106 16.85 6.24 -37.24
N LEU A 107 17.59 5.56 -38.13
CA LEU A 107 18.00 4.17 -37.95
C LEU A 107 18.89 3.98 -36.72
N ILE A 108 19.92 4.83 -36.58
CA ILE A 108 20.84 4.80 -35.44
C ILE A 108 20.06 5.04 -34.15
N TRP A 109 19.20 6.06 -34.12
CA TRP A 109 18.38 6.37 -32.95
C TRP A 109 17.45 5.21 -32.55
N LEU A 110 16.81 4.55 -33.52
CA LEU A 110 15.98 3.38 -33.29
C LEU A 110 16.77 2.21 -32.69
N TYR A 111 17.97 1.93 -33.22
CA TYR A 111 18.83 0.88 -32.68
C TYR A 111 19.24 1.17 -31.22
N VAL A 112 19.61 2.42 -30.90
CA VAL A 112 19.93 2.80 -29.52
C VAL A 112 18.69 2.73 -28.62
N LEU A 113 17.53 3.19 -29.09
CA LEU A 113 16.27 3.13 -28.34
C LEU A 113 15.86 1.68 -28.00
N GLN A 114 16.11 0.75 -28.93
CA GLN A 114 15.90 -0.69 -28.76
C GLN A 114 16.99 -1.40 -27.95
N LYS A 115 17.97 -0.64 -27.39
CA LYS A 115 19.13 -1.17 -26.65
C LYS A 115 20.02 -2.11 -27.48
N LYS A 116 20.03 -1.93 -28.81
CA LYS A 116 20.89 -2.66 -29.76
C LYS A 116 22.13 -1.81 -30.09
N SER A 117 22.91 -1.46 -29.07
CA SER A 117 23.99 -0.47 -29.16
C SER A 117 25.12 -0.85 -30.12
N GLU A 118 25.46 -2.14 -30.22
CA GLU A 118 26.48 -2.61 -31.18
C GLU A 118 26.00 -2.44 -32.63
N SER A 119 24.74 -2.76 -32.92
CA SER A 119 24.14 -2.51 -34.23
C SER A 119 24.13 -1.02 -34.55
N ALA A 120 23.82 -0.15 -33.58
CA ALA A 120 23.91 1.30 -33.77
C ALA A 120 25.32 1.74 -34.14
N LEU A 121 26.35 1.24 -33.46
CA LEU A 121 27.76 1.55 -33.75
C LEU A 121 28.17 1.09 -35.16
N LEU A 122 27.72 -0.07 -35.63
CA LEU A 122 27.96 -0.52 -37.00
C LEU A 122 27.29 0.40 -38.03
N LYS A 123 26.09 0.88 -37.76
CA LYS A 123 25.40 1.84 -38.64
C LYS A 123 26.04 3.22 -38.60
N ILE A 124 26.55 3.68 -37.45
CA ILE A 124 27.38 4.90 -37.36
C ILE A 124 28.66 4.74 -38.19
N ASP A 125 29.32 3.58 -38.12
CA ASP A 125 30.51 3.28 -38.93
C ASP A 125 30.21 3.40 -40.43
N SER A 126 29.11 2.79 -40.87
CA SER A 126 28.67 2.84 -42.28
C SER A 126 28.29 4.26 -42.72
N MET A 127 27.58 5.01 -41.87
CA MET A 127 27.24 6.42 -42.11
C MET A 127 28.50 7.30 -42.21
N SER A 128 29.56 6.97 -41.46
CA SER A 128 30.80 7.78 -41.48
C SER A 128 31.47 7.85 -42.85
N ASP A 129 31.26 6.83 -43.69
CA ASP A 129 31.79 6.77 -45.05
C ASP A 129 31.06 7.69 -46.01
N THR A 130 29.81 8.08 -45.70
CA THR A 130 29.00 9.00 -46.51
C THR A 130 29.27 10.47 -46.17
N ILE A 131 29.93 10.75 -45.04
CA ILE A 131 30.31 12.09 -44.62
C ILE A 131 31.55 12.57 -45.38
N ARG A 132 31.42 13.70 -46.08
CA ARG A 132 32.53 14.35 -46.82
C ARG A 132 33.68 14.68 -45.86
N PRO A 133 34.96 14.39 -46.21
CA PRO A 133 36.08 14.70 -45.31
C PRO A 133 36.34 16.20 -45.09
N SER A 134 35.92 17.05 -46.03
CA SER A 134 36.09 18.51 -45.96
C SER A 134 34.75 19.22 -45.76
N GLU A 135 34.81 20.41 -45.15
CA GLU A 135 33.67 21.33 -45.05
C GLU A 135 33.42 22.02 -46.39
N ALA A 136 32.14 22.24 -46.70
CA ALA A 136 31.68 23.06 -47.82
C ALA A 136 30.70 24.11 -47.29
N ASP A 137 30.46 25.18 -48.03
CA ASP A 137 29.43 26.17 -47.69
C ASP A 137 28.17 25.92 -48.54
N ASP A 138 27.55 24.75 -48.35
CA ASP A 138 26.36 24.31 -49.09
C ASP A 138 25.26 23.80 -48.13
N ALA A 139 24.06 23.57 -48.65
CA ALA A 139 22.93 23.06 -47.85
C ALA A 139 23.22 21.69 -47.22
N ILE A 140 24.09 20.89 -47.86
CA ILE A 140 24.52 19.58 -47.38
C ILE A 140 25.39 19.71 -46.12
N GLU A 141 26.14 20.81 -45.99
CA GLU A 141 26.91 21.12 -44.80
C GLU A 141 26.03 21.35 -43.56
N GLU A 142 24.90 22.06 -43.68
CA GLU A 142 24.00 22.24 -42.53
C GLU A 142 23.43 20.89 -42.07
N GLU A 143 23.07 20.03 -43.01
CA GLU A 143 22.59 18.69 -42.69
C GLU A 143 23.69 17.84 -42.04
N THR A 144 24.93 17.98 -42.50
CA THR A 144 26.11 17.33 -41.90
C THR A 144 26.40 17.87 -40.51
N ARG A 145 26.20 19.16 -40.26
CA ARG A 145 26.29 19.76 -38.91
C ARG A 145 25.18 19.25 -38.00
N ALA A 146 23.94 19.14 -38.47
CA ALA A 146 22.85 18.52 -37.71
C ALA A 146 23.17 17.06 -37.35
N THR A 147 23.80 16.32 -38.27
CA THR A 147 24.34 14.98 -38.02
C THR A 147 25.46 14.98 -36.98
N ALA A 148 26.39 15.93 -37.02
CA ALA A 148 27.44 16.07 -36.02
C ALA A 148 26.85 16.29 -34.61
N ARG A 149 25.86 17.19 -34.47
CA ARG A 149 25.11 17.41 -33.21
C ARG A 149 24.48 16.12 -32.71
N PHE A 150 23.75 15.42 -33.57
CA PHE A 150 23.09 14.16 -33.24
C PHE A 150 24.09 13.08 -32.77
N LEU A 151 25.15 12.84 -33.54
CA LEU A 151 26.16 11.85 -33.19
C LEU A 151 26.87 12.20 -31.89
N GLY A 152 27.14 13.48 -31.63
CA GLY A 152 27.69 13.94 -30.34
C GLY A 152 26.83 13.48 -29.16
N ARG A 153 25.50 13.66 -29.24
CA ARG A 153 24.56 13.20 -28.20
C ARG A 153 24.51 11.68 -28.08
N ILE A 154 24.51 10.96 -29.21
CA ILE A 154 24.48 9.48 -29.21
C ILE A 154 25.76 8.92 -28.58
N PHE A 155 26.95 9.41 -28.95
CA PHE A 155 28.19 8.94 -28.34
C PHE A 155 28.25 9.25 -26.84
N ALA A 156 27.78 10.44 -26.41
CA ALA A 156 27.70 10.76 -24.99
C ALA A 156 26.73 9.83 -24.24
N TYR A 157 25.61 9.47 -24.84
CA TYR A 157 24.67 8.49 -24.27
C TYR A 157 25.30 7.09 -24.13
N LEU A 158 26.08 6.66 -25.14
CA LEU A 158 26.79 5.37 -25.15
C LEU A 158 27.99 5.34 -24.20
N ASP A 159 28.68 6.46 -23.99
CA ASP A 159 29.82 6.60 -23.07
C ASP A 159 29.40 6.89 -21.62
N GLY A 160 28.18 7.35 -21.38
CA GLY A 160 27.63 7.67 -20.06
C GLY A 160 26.54 6.69 -19.62
N PRO A 161 25.25 7.04 -19.77
CA PRO A 161 24.09 6.24 -19.32
C PRO A 161 24.14 4.73 -19.62
N THR A 162 24.68 4.34 -20.77
CA THR A 162 24.69 2.94 -21.24
C THR A 162 26.08 2.34 -21.38
N ALA A 163 27.11 2.97 -20.78
CA ALA A 163 28.50 2.53 -20.92
C ALA A 163 28.78 1.09 -20.48
N GLY A 164 27.91 0.52 -19.62
CA GLY A 164 27.98 -0.88 -19.21
C GLY A 164 27.52 -1.88 -20.27
N ASP A 165 26.67 -1.46 -21.20
CA ASP A 165 26.06 -2.29 -22.24
C ASP A 165 26.84 -2.24 -23.57
N VAL A 166 27.87 -1.40 -23.66
CA VAL A 166 28.59 -1.10 -24.91
C VAL A 166 30.05 -1.57 -24.82
N SER A 167 30.52 -2.27 -25.84
CA SER A 167 31.94 -2.60 -25.97
C SER A 167 32.80 -1.34 -26.14
N LYS A 168 33.60 -1.00 -25.12
CA LYS A 168 34.50 0.16 -25.12
C LYS A 168 35.47 0.16 -26.31
N GLY A 169 35.90 -1.01 -26.78
CA GLY A 169 36.80 -1.15 -27.92
C GLY A 169 36.13 -0.76 -29.23
N VAL A 170 34.92 -1.27 -29.48
CA VAL A 170 34.14 -0.95 -30.68
C VAL A 170 33.74 0.53 -30.66
N ASN A 171 33.25 1.04 -29.52
CA ASN A 171 32.87 2.45 -29.41
C ASN A 171 34.04 3.39 -29.72
N ARG A 172 35.22 3.12 -29.15
CA ARG A 172 36.44 3.91 -29.40
C ARG A 172 36.88 3.85 -30.86
N LEU A 173 36.80 2.68 -31.50
CA LEU A 173 37.18 2.50 -32.91
C LEU A 173 36.29 3.33 -33.83
N VAL A 174 34.96 3.22 -33.67
CA VAL A 174 33.98 3.95 -34.49
C VAL A 174 34.09 5.46 -34.21
N ARG A 175 34.20 5.87 -32.94
CA ARG A 175 34.43 7.26 -32.56
C ARG A 175 35.67 7.85 -33.23
N GLY A 176 36.79 7.11 -33.22
CA GLY A 176 38.03 7.56 -33.86
C GLY A 176 37.93 7.72 -35.40
N LYS A 177 37.01 7.02 -36.06
CA LYS A 177 36.69 7.27 -37.49
C LYS A 177 35.83 8.53 -37.66
N ILE A 178 34.80 8.70 -36.83
CA ILE A 178 33.94 9.90 -36.84
C ILE A 178 34.76 11.17 -36.55
N ASP A 179 35.64 11.14 -35.55
CA ASP A 179 36.48 12.29 -35.20
C ASP A 179 37.35 12.78 -36.38
N LYS A 180 37.78 11.88 -37.29
CA LYS A 180 38.51 12.25 -38.51
C LYS A 180 37.64 12.92 -39.57
N ARG A 181 36.31 12.73 -39.51
CA ARG A 181 35.32 13.33 -40.42
C ARG A 181 34.71 14.63 -39.85
N MET A 182 34.74 14.79 -38.53
CA MET A 182 34.28 15.98 -37.82
C MET A 182 35.42 16.99 -37.69
N VAL A 183 35.70 17.73 -38.77
CA VAL A 183 36.65 18.85 -38.76
C VAL A 183 35.91 20.18 -38.56
N GLY A 184 36.64 21.27 -38.26
CA GLY A 184 36.10 22.64 -38.24
C GLY A 184 34.88 22.86 -37.32
N ALA A 185 33.82 23.45 -37.88
CA ALA A 185 32.56 23.71 -37.21
C ALA A 185 31.85 22.41 -36.80
N ARG A 186 31.95 21.34 -37.60
CA ARG A 186 31.35 20.03 -37.27
C ARG A 186 31.94 19.45 -35.98
N ALA A 187 33.25 19.58 -35.81
CA ALA A 187 33.96 19.17 -34.58
C ALA A 187 33.41 19.88 -33.35
N GLY A 188 33.19 21.20 -33.48
CA GLY A 188 32.61 22.03 -32.43
C GLY A 188 31.20 21.58 -32.06
N GLU A 189 30.33 21.40 -33.05
CA GLU A 189 28.93 20.97 -32.86
C GLU A 189 28.84 19.58 -32.21
N PHE A 190 29.66 18.62 -32.67
CA PHE A 190 29.76 17.29 -32.09
C PHE A 190 30.18 17.36 -30.62
N LYS A 191 31.27 18.08 -30.32
CA LYS A 191 31.82 18.18 -28.98
C LYS A 191 30.86 18.89 -28.01
N THR A 192 30.26 20.01 -28.41
CA THR A 192 29.31 20.75 -27.58
C THR A 192 28.14 19.86 -27.16
N ASN A 193 27.51 19.17 -28.12
CA ASN A 193 26.39 18.28 -27.83
C ASN A 193 26.80 17.04 -27.01
N TYR A 194 28.01 16.54 -27.21
CA TYR A 194 28.57 15.48 -26.38
C TYR A 194 28.73 15.94 -24.91
N ASP A 195 29.36 17.10 -24.70
CA ASP A 195 29.64 17.65 -23.39
C ASP A 195 28.34 18.02 -22.65
N GLU A 196 27.33 18.56 -23.35
CA GLU A 196 25.98 18.84 -22.81
C GLU A 196 25.31 17.58 -22.23
N VAL A 197 25.26 16.49 -23.00
CA VAL A 197 24.66 15.23 -22.54
C VAL A 197 25.42 14.62 -21.36
N MET A 198 26.76 14.66 -21.40
CA MET A 198 27.58 14.18 -20.29
C MET A 198 27.38 15.02 -19.02
N GLN A 199 27.20 16.34 -19.15
CA GLN A 199 26.91 17.22 -18.03
C GLN A 199 25.52 16.96 -17.46
N GLU A 200 24.51 16.80 -18.32
CA GLU A 200 23.15 16.48 -17.88
C GLU A 200 23.10 15.11 -17.17
N PHE A 201 23.80 14.10 -17.70
CA PHE A 201 23.92 12.79 -17.04
C PHE A 201 24.57 12.88 -15.66
N LYS A 202 25.65 13.64 -15.52
CA LYS A 202 26.28 13.90 -14.21
C LYS A 202 25.28 14.57 -13.26
N ASN A 203 24.61 15.62 -13.71
CA ASN A 203 23.62 16.34 -12.89
C ASN A 203 22.48 15.42 -12.43
N LEU A 204 21.94 14.58 -13.32
CA LEU A 204 20.87 13.63 -12.98
C LEU A 204 21.33 12.52 -12.03
N THR A 205 22.57 12.06 -12.18
CA THR A 205 23.16 11.04 -11.28
C THR A 205 23.39 11.63 -9.90
N THR A 206 24.04 12.81 -9.81
CA THR A 206 24.24 13.53 -8.55
C THR A 206 22.91 13.83 -7.85
N ALA A 207 21.92 14.36 -8.58
CA ALA A 207 20.61 14.63 -8.00
C ALA A 207 19.89 13.34 -7.54
N GLY A 208 20.10 12.23 -8.24
CA GLY A 208 19.60 10.91 -7.85
C GLY A 208 20.23 10.38 -6.57
N ASP A 209 21.55 10.56 -6.42
CA ASP A 209 22.30 10.19 -5.21
C ASP A 209 21.91 11.09 -4.03
N GLU A 210 21.84 12.41 -4.22
CA GLU A 210 21.36 13.36 -3.20
C GLU A 210 19.93 13.05 -2.75
N ALA A 211 19.03 12.76 -3.70
CA ALA A 211 17.65 12.38 -3.36
C ALA A 211 17.58 11.03 -2.63
N ARG A 212 18.53 10.12 -2.87
CA ARG A 212 18.63 8.84 -2.18
C ARG A 212 19.16 9.03 -0.76
N ASP A 213 20.18 9.84 -0.58
CA ASP A 213 20.77 10.14 0.73
C ASP A 213 19.76 10.88 1.62
N GLN A 214 19.08 11.91 1.08
CA GLN A 214 17.99 12.59 1.78
C GLN A 214 16.87 11.61 2.16
N ALA A 215 16.49 10.71 1.25
CA ALA A 215 15.48 9.71 1.54
C ALA A 215 15.91 8.68 2.60
N VAL A 216 17.21 8.40 2.72
CA VAL A 216 17.75 7.56 3.80
C VAL A 216 17.66 8.32 5.12
N GLU A 217 18.12 9.58 5.16
CA GLU A 217 18.07 10.42 6.35
C GLU A 217 16.63 10.61 6.86
N ASP A 218 15.68 10.94 5.96
CA ASP A 218 14.27 11.09 6.30
C ASP A 218 13.68 9.78 6.85
N GLN A 219 14.05 8.63 6.28
CA GLN A 219 13.63 7.32 6.78
C GLN A 219 14.23 7.02 8.16
N GLU A 220 15.47 7.42 8.42
CA GLU A 220 16.13 7.23 9.71
C GLU A 220 15.53 8.13 10.79
N MET A 221 15.27 9.40 10.48
CA MET A 221 14.58 10.32 11.39
C MET A 221 13.17 9.82 11.73
N ALA A 222 12.40 9.38 10.73
CA ALA A 222 11.08 8.82 10.97
C ALA A 222 11.14 7.55 11.84
N LYS A 223 12.11 6.67 11.60
CA LYS A 223 12.34 5.48 12.43
C LYS A 223 12.68 5.83 13.87
N GLU A 224 13.50 6.85 14.09
CA GLU A 224 13.88 7.24 15.46
C GLU A 224 12.67 7.78 16.22
N GLN A 225 11.82 8.59 15.57
CA GLN A 225 10.54 9.01 16.15
C GLN A 225 9.62 7.82 16.45
N GLU A 226 9.50 6.87 15.52
CA GLU A 226 8.71 5.65 15.72
C GLU A 226 9.26 4.78 16.87
N LYS A 227 10.59 4.68 17.04
CA LYS A 227 11.21 3.98 18.18
C LYS A 227 10.86 4.64 19.51
N GLN A 228 10.93 5.98 19.59
CA GLN A 228 10.55 6.72 20.80
C GLN A 228 9.07 6.49 21.13
N ASN A 229 8.20 6.53 20.11
CA ASN A 229 6.77 6.23 20.29
C ASN A 229 6.53 4.79 20.74
N LEU A 230 7.27 3.81 20.21
CA LEU A 230 7.19 2.41 20.65
C LEU A 230 7.72 2.21 22.07
N ALA A 231 8.78 2.91 22.47
CA ALA A 231 9.30 2.86 23.83
C ALA A 231 8.25 3.38 24.83
N ASN A 232 7.64 4.54 24.54
CA ASN A 232 6.56 5.09 25.36
C ASN A 232 5.33 4.17 25.40
N LEU A 233 5.02 3.50 24.30
CA LEU A 233 3.91 2.54 24.23
C LEU A 233 4.19 1.29 25.07
N ARG A 234 5.43 0.81 25.11
CA ARG A 234 5.83 -0.33 25.95
C ARG A 234 5.70 -0.02 27.42
N GLU A 235 6.19 1.13 27.85
CA GLU A 235 6.07 1.58 29.24
C GLU A 235 4.59 1.63 29.67
N ARG A 236 3.72 2.19 28.82
CA ARG A 236 2.26 2.19 29.08
C ARG A 236 1.67 0.78 29.15
N LEU A 237 2.05 -0.11 28.24
CA LEU A 237 1.56 -1.49 28.25
C LEU A 237 2.00 -2.24 29.51
N GLU A 238 3.22 -2.00 29.99
CA GLU A 238 3.73 -2.58 31.24
C GLU A 238 2.93 -2.09 32.44
N ILE A 239 2.67 -0.77 32.53
CA ILE A 239 1.81 -0.18 33.57
C ILE A 239 0.40 -0.79 33.52
N ASP A 240 -0.24 -0.81 32.35
CA ASP A 240 -1.60 -1.36 32.18
C ASP A 240 -1.67 -2.84 32.58
N GLN A 241 -0.63 -3.63 32.26
CA GLN A 241 -0.55 -5.04 32.65
C GLN A 241 -0.42 -5.22 34.16
N ALA A 242 0.39 -4.38 34.81
CA ALA A 242 0.53 -4.37 36.26
C ALA A 242 -0.79 -3.98 36.94
N GLU A 243 -1.47 -2.95 36.44
CA GLU A 243 -2.80 -2.53 36.92
C GLU A 243 -3.85 -3.64 36.76
N ALA A 244 -3.89 -4.30 35.60
CA ALA A 244 -4.78 -5.44 35.35
C ALA A 244 -4.52 -6.58 36.34
N GLN A 245 -3.26 -6.86 36.64
CA GLN A 245 -2.88 -7.90 37.60
C GLN A 245 -3.30 -7.52 39.02
N GLN A 246 -3.02 -6.29 39.46
CA GLN A 246 -3.44 -5.79 40.78
C GLN A 246 -4.95 -5.84 40.96
N ARG A 247 -5.71 -5.46 39.92
CA ARG A 247 -7.18 -5.53 39.94
C ARG A 247 -7.69 -6.97 40.06
N LEU A 248 -7.07 -7.93 39.37
CA LEU A 248 -7.43 -9.35 39.50
C LEU A 248 -7.19 -9.87 40.92
N ASP A 249 -6.06 -9.50 41.52
CA ASP A 249 -5.71 -9.93 42.88
C ASP A 249 -6.65 -9.29 43.92
N ALA A 250 -7.02 -8.03 43.72
CA ALA A 250 -8.01 -7.34 44.55
C ALA A 250 -9.40 -8.01 44.48
N LEU A 251 -9.94 -8.24 43.27
CA LEU A 251 -11.25 -8.89 43.07
C LEU A 251 -11.30 -10.29 43.69
N ARG A 252 -10.20 -11.06 43.59
CA ARG A 252 -10.10 -12.39 44.21
C ARG A 252 -10.10 -12.31 45.74
N SER A 253 -9.36 -11.36 46.31
CA SER A 253 -9.32 -11.16 47.77
C SER A 253 -10.69 -10.72 48.30
N GLU A 254 -11.39 -9.84 47.59
CA GLU A 254 -12.72 -9.38 47.97
C GLU A 254 -13.76 -10.51 47.90
N LEU A 255 -13.74 -11.30 46.82
CA LEU A 255 -14.59 -12.49 46.70
C LEU A 255 -14.36 -13.48 47.85
N GLU A 256 -13.10 -13.74 48.22
CA GLU A 256 -12.77 -14.62 49.34
C GLU A 256 -13.31 -14.08 50.67
N LYS A 257 -13.13 -12.78 50.95
CA LYS A 257 -13.67 -12.13 52.16
C LYS A 257 -15.18 -12.24 52.24
N GLU A 258 -15.89 -11.96 51.15
CA GLU A 258 -17.35 -12.08 51.07
C GLU A 258 -17.80 -13.54 51.29
N MET A 259 -17.10 -14.51 50.71
CA MET A 259 -17.42 -15.93 50.90
C MET A 259 -17.24 -16.40 52.35
N VAL A 260 -16.23 -15.88 53.05
CA VAL A 260 -16.07 -16.11 54.49
C VAL A 260 -17.23 -15.48 55.28
N ALA A 261 -17.65 -14.27 54.95
CA ALA A 261 -18.79 -13.62 55.60
C ALA A 261 -20.10 -14.39 55.40
N PHE A 262 -20.36 -14.90 54.19
CA PHE A 262 -21.51 -15.77 53.92
C PHE A 262 -21.48 -17.04 54.77
N ASN A 263 -20.33 -17.70 54.89
CA ASN A 263 -20.20 -18.90 55.72
C ASN A 263 -20.46 -18.61 57.21
N GLN A 264 -20.00 -17.46 57.72
CA GLN A 264 -20.26 -17.02 59.10
C GLN A 264 -21.76 -16.76 59.36
N MET A 265 -22.48 -16.24 58.37
CA MET A 265 -23.93 -16.02 58.45
C MET A 265 -24.75 -17.32 58.31
N GLU A 266 -24.28 -18.28 57.52
CA GLU A 266 -24.98 -19.54 57.24
C GLU A 266 -24.87 -20.56 58.38
N ALA A 267 -23.73 -20.59 59.08
CA ALA A 267 -23.46 -21.50 60.19
C ALA A 267 -24.55 -21.49 61.29
N PRO A 268 -24.92 -20.34 61.91
CA PRO A 268 -25.92 -20.33 62.97
C PRO A 268 -27.32 -20.71 62.49
N LEU A 269 -27.66 -20.45 61.21
CA LEU A 269 -28.94 -20.88 60.64
C LEU A 269 -29.00 -22.39 60.49
N SER A 270 -27.90 -23.00 60.04
CA SER A 270 -27.80 -24.46 59.91
C SER A 270 -27.88 -25.15 61.26
N ASP A 271 -27.17 -24.63 62.26
CA ASP A 271 -27.22 -25.13 63.63
C ASP A 271 -28.65 -25.04 64.22
N ALA A 272 -29.34 -23.92 64.00
CA ALA A 272 -30.70 -23.72 64.49
C ALA A 272 -31.70 -24.68 63.82
N ILE A 273 -31.59 -24.88 62.51
CA ILE A 273 -32.42 -25.86 61.77
C ILE A 273 -32.19 -27.26 62.32
N SER A 274 -30.94 -27.71 62.49
CA SER A 274 -30.64 -29.03 63.03
C SER A 274 -31.17 -29.23 64.46
N ARG A 275 -31.14 -28.18 65.30
CA ARG A 275 -31.76 -28.23 66.64
C ARG A 275 -33.28 -28.40 66.57
N LEU A 276 -33.95 -27.68 65.66
CA LEU A 276 -35.40 -27.82 65.46
C LEU A 276 -35.78 -29.21 64.93
N GLU A 277 -34.96 -29.80 64.04
CA GLU A 277 -35.17 -31.17 63.55
C GLU A 277 -35.10 -32.20 64.69
N VAL A 278 -34.15 -32.05 65.60
CA VAL A 278 -34.06 -32.90 66.80
C VAL A 278 -35.30 -32.71 67.69
N GLN A 279 -35.72 -31.47 67.96
CA GLN A 279 -36.93 -31.19 68.74
C GLN A 279 -38.19 -31.76 68.09
N LEU A 280 -38.33 -31.60 66.78
CA LEU A 280 -39.43 -32.13 65.98
C LEU A 280 -39.53 -33.65 66.11
N SER A 281 -38.39 -34.35 66.09
CA SER A 281 -38.35 -35.81 66.25
C SER A 281 -38.86 -36.27 67.61
N VAL A 282 -38.58 -35.51 68.68
CA VAL A 282 -39.07 -35.78 70.03
C VAL A 282 -40.58 -35.55 70.10
N VAL A 283 -41.07 -34.39 69.64
CA VAL A 283 -42.50 -34.07 69.65
C VAL A 283 -43.32 -35.07 68.82
N ARG A 284 -42.82 -35.49 67.65
CA ARG A 284 -43.48 -36.52 66.83
C ARG A 284 -43.57 -37.86 67.54
N ARG A 285 -42.55 -38.25 68.31
CA ARG A 285 -42.58 -39.47 69.13
C ARG A 285 -43.65 -39.38 70.22
N GLU A 286 -43.75 -38.24 70.92
CA GLU A 286 -44.77 -38.05 71.95
C GLU A 286 -46.19 -38.03 71.36
N ILE A 287 -46.39 -37.43 70.19
CA ILE A 287 -47.67 -37.50 69.46
C ILE A 287 -48.07 -38.97 69.23
N LEU A 288 -47.14 -39.80 68.76
CA LEU A 288 -47.40 -41.23 68.50
C LEU A 288 -47.75 -41.97 69.81
N ASN A 289 -46.95 -41.79 70.87
CA ASN A 289 -47.21 -42.40 72.18
C ASN A 289 -48.60 -42.05 72.72
N VAL A 290 -48.97 -40.76 72.70
CA VAL A 290 -50.28 -40.30 73.19
C VAL A 290 -51.43 -40.81 72.30
N THR A 291 -51.20 -40.93 70.99
CA THR A 291 -52.18 -41.51 70.05
C THR A 291 -52.40 -43.00 70.35
N ASP A 292 -51.33 -43.75 70.61
CA ASP A 292 -51.40 -45.16 70.99
C ASP A 292 -52.14 -45.33 72.33
N ASP A 293 -51.88 -44.46 73.31
CA ASP A 293 -52.59 -44.42 74.58
C ASP A 293 -54.09 -44.13 74.41
N LEU A 294 -54.47 -43.19 73.54
CA LEU A 294 -55.87 -42.90 73.22
C LEU A 294 -56.57 -44.11 72.58
N ASN A 295 -55.93 -44.77 71.62
CA ASN A 295 -56.47 -45.96 70.98
C ASN A 295 -56.67 -47.09 72.00
N ARG A 296 -55.72 -47.28 72.93
CA ARG A 296 -55.81 -48.24 74.02
C ARG A 296 -56.97 -47.92 74.97
N LEU A 297 -57.10 -46.66 75.41
CA LEU A 297 -58.17 -46.22 76.30
C LEU A 297 -59.56 -46.35 75.65
N GLN A 298 -59.66 -46.05 74.35
CA GLN A 298 -60.89 -46.24 73.57
C GLN A 298 -61.33 -47.70 73.55
N ALA A 299 -60.40 -48.62 73.27
CA ALA A 299 -60.68 -50.06 73.31
C ALA A 299 -61.16 -50.51 74.71
N GLU A 300 -60.50 -50.05 75.78
CA GLU A 300 -60.91 -50.35 77.16
C GLU A 300 -62.30 -49.77 77.50
N TYR A 301 -62.62 -48.58 77.00
CA TYR A 301 -63.92 -47.95 77.16
C TYR A 301 -65.04 -48.79 76.54
N ASP A 302 -64.82 -49.29 75.32
CA ASP A 302 -65.80 -50.07 74.57
C ASP A 302 -66.08 -51.44 75.23
N GLU A 303 -65.04 -52.06 75.82
CA GLU A 303 -65.15 -53.32 76.54
C GLU A 303 -65.78 -53.19 77.95
N THR A 304 -65.62 -52.03 78.60
CA THR A 304 -66.03 -51.85 80.00
C THR A 304 -67.54 -51.73 80.16
N LYS A 305 -68.15 -52.57 81.00
CA LYS A 305 -69.59 -52.49 81.33
C LYS A 305 -69.90 -51.62 82.56
N ASP A 306 -68.94 -51.42 83.47
CA ASP A 306 -69.12 -50.61 84.69
C ASP A 306 -69.17 -49.11 84.35
N PRO A 307 -70.28 -48.41 84.65
CA PRO A 307 -70.43 -46.98 84.40
C PRO A 307 -69.35 -46.13 85.08
N ARG A 308 -68.92 -46.47 86.31
CA ARG A 308 -67.94 -45.66 87.05
C ARG A 308 -66.55 -45.76 86.45
N ARG A 309 -66.18 -46.94 85.96
CA ARG A 309 -64.92 -47.16 85.25
C ARG A 309 -64.96 -46.47 83.88
N LYS A 310 -66.08 -46.52 83.17
CA LYS A 310 -66.29 -45.74 81.93
C LYS A 310 -66.07 -44.24 82.13
N ASP A 311 -66.64 -43.65 83.17
CA ASP A 311 -66.44 -42.23 83.49
C ASP A 311 -64.99 -41.87 83.83
N ARG A 312 -64.22 -42.81 84.39
CA ARG A 312 -62.78 -42.64 84.63
C ARG A 312 -62.01 -42.66 83.31
N ILE A 313 -62.21 -43.71 82.50
CA ILE A 313 -61.56 -43.87 81.19
C ILE A 313 -61.84 -42.65 80.31
N ARG A 314 -63.09 -42.16 80.29
CA ARG A 314 -63.46 -40.95 79.55
C ARG A 314 -62.69 -39.70 79.98
N ARG A 315 -62.42 -39.54 81.29
CA ARG A 315 -61.60 -38.42 81.78
C ARG A 315 -60.13 -38.56 81.41
N ASP A 316 -59.60 -39.78 81.44
CA ASP A 316 -58.22 -40.03 81.05
C ASP A 316 -58.03 -39.86 79.52
N MET A 317 -59.01 -40.28 78.72
CA MET A 317 -59.07 -39.95 77.29
C MET A 317 -59.07 -38.44 77.05
N ALA A 318 -59.93 -37.68 77.75
CA ALA A 318 -59.96 -36.22 77.62
C ALA A 318 -58.62 -35.55 77.98
N ARG A 319 -57.88 -36.10 78.96
CA ARG A 319 -56.53 -35.62 79.29
C ARG A 319 -55.53 -35.91 78.18
N ALA A 320 -55.56 -37.12 77.62
CA ALA A 320 -54.69 -37.50 76.52
C ALA A 320 -55.01 -36.69 75.24
N GLU A 321 -56.28 -36.38 74.96
CA GLU A 321 -56.69 -35.48 73.87
C GLU A 321 -56.12 -34.07 74.03
N ILE A 322 -56.12 -33.52 75.26
CA ILE A 322 -55.53 -32.20 75.54
C ILE A 322 -54.02 -32.23 75.30
N LEU A 323 -53.31 -33.26 75.77
CA LEU A 323 -51.87 -33.43 75.56
C LEU A 323 -51.54 -33.60 74.07
N LEU A 324 -52.32 -34.42 73.35
CA LEU A 324 -52.18 -34.57 71.90
C LEU A 324 -52.34 -33.23 71.19
N GLY A 325 -53.36 -32.46 71.54
CA GLY A 325 -53.58 -31.12 71.00
C GLY A 325 -52.45 -30.15 71.33
N GLN A 326 -51.79 -30.27 72.48
CA GLN A 326 -50.60 -29.49 72.82
C GLN A 326 -49.41 -29.87 71.94
N TYR A 327 -49.06 -31.15 71.86
CA TYR A 327 -47.95 -31.60 71.02
C TYR A 327 -48.17 -31.32 69.52
N GLN A 328 -49.41 -31.41 69.04
CA GLN A 328 -49.75 -31.03 67.66
C GLN A 328 -49.50 -29.54 67.40
N ARG A 329 -49.84 -28.65 68.35
CA ARG A 329 -49.52 -27.23 68.26
C ARG A 329 -48.00 -26.99 68.29
N ASP A 330 -47.28 -27.64 69.19
CA ASP A 330 -45.82 -27.51 69.28
C ASP A 330 -45.14 -27.98 67.98
N ASN A 331 -45.59 -29.10 67.40
CA ASN A 331 -45.13 -29.58 66.11
C ASN A 331 -45.38 -28.55 64.99
N GLN A 332 -46.55 -27.91 64.96
CA GLN A 332 -46.83 -26.85 63.98
C GLN A 332 -45.94 -25.62 64.17
N VAL A 333 -45.68 -25.21 65.42
CA VAL A 333 -44.78 -24.07 65.72
C VAL A 333 -43.34 -24.38 65.31
N ILE A 334 -42.82 -25.57 65.64
CA ILE A 334 -41.47 -26.01 65.24
C ILE A 334 -41.35 -26.06 63.71
N LEU A 335 -42.35 -26.59 63.01
CA LEU A 335 -42.36 -26.62 61.55
C LEU A 335 -42.40 -25.22 60.93
N ALA A 336 -43.22 -24.32 61.48
CA ALA A 336 -43.30 -22.94 61.00
C ALA A 336 -41.96 -22.20 61.15
N GLU A 337 -41.30 -22.34 62.30
CA GLU A 337 -39.98 -21.74 62.53
C GLU A 337 -38.88 -22.40 61.68
N GLY A 338 -38.92 -23.73 61.52
CA GLY A 338 -38.00 -24.45 60.64
C GLY A 338 -38.11 -23.99 59.18
N ASN A 339 -39.34 -23.79 58.69
CA ASN A 339 -39.59 -23.26 57.35
C ASN A 339 -39.05 -21.83 57.21
N ARG A 340 -39.25 -20.98 58.22
CA ARG A 340 -38.73 -19.60 58.24
C ARG A 340 -37.20 -19.55 58.17
N LEU A 341 -36.51 -20.36 58.98
CA LEU A 341 -35.05 -20.43 58.97
C LEU A 341 -34.52 -20.99 57.64
N THR A 342 -35.19 -21.99 57.09
CA THR A 342 -34.85 -22.56 55.78
C THR A 342 -34.97 -21.52 54.67
N GLN A 343 -36.07 -20.77 54.63
CA GLN A 343 -36.25 -19.66 53.67
C GLN A 343 -35.15 -18.60 53.80
N ARG A 344 -34.78 -18.23 55.04
CA ARG A 344 -33.69 -17.27 55.29
C ARG A 344 -32.34 -17.80 54.79
N ARG A 345 -32.04 -19.08 55.01
CA ARG A 345 -30.82 -19.73 54.52
C ARG A 345 -30.81 -19.77 52.99
N ASP A 346 -31.92 -20.11 52.37
CA ASP A 346 -32.02 -20.20 50.91
C ASP A 346 -31.86 -18.81 50.25
N ALA A 347 -32.42 -17.76 50.86
CA ALA A 347 -32.19 -16.38 50.44
C ALA A 347 -30.71 -15.97 50.57
N LEU A 348 -30.03 -16.38 51.65
CA LEU A 348 -28.60 -16.14 51.84
C LEU A 348 -27.76 -16.86 50.78
N ARG A 349 -28.09 -18.12 50.46
CA ARG A 349 -27.43 -18.90 49.39
C ARG A 349 -27.66 -18.30 48.00
N ALA A 350 -28.86 -17.80 47.72
CA ALA A 350 -29.15 -17.10 46.48
C ALA A 350 -28.30 -15.83 46.35
N SER A 351 -28.21 -15.03 47.41
CA SER A 351 -27.36 -13.82 47.45
C SER A 351 -25.87 -14.15 47.27
N ARG A 352 -25.38 -15.23 47.90
CA ARG A 352 -24.02 -15.75 47.71
C ARG A 352 -23.76 -16.13 46.25
N ALA A 353 -24.67 -16.88 45.63
CA ALA A 353 -24.53 -17.29 44.23
C ALA A 353 -24.54 -16.10 43.26
N GLU A 354 -25.37 -15.10 43.52
CA GLU A 354 -25.38 -13.85 42.75
C GLU A 354 -24.06 -13.09 42.88
N THR A 355 -23.56 -12.94 44.11
CA THR A 355 -22.28 -12.27 44.38
C THR A 355 -21.12 -12.99 43.69
N SER A 356 -21.05 -14.32 43.77
CA SER A 356 -20.03 -15.12 43.08
C SER A 356 -20.05 -14.87 41.56
N ARG A 357 -21.24 -14.91 40.93
CA ARG A 357 -21.37 -14.66 39.49
C ARG A 357 -20.92 -13.27 39.07
N ARG A 358 -21.18 -12.25 39.89
CA ARG A 358 -20.73 -10.88 39.63
C ARG A 358 -19.19 -10.81 39.62
N TYR A 359 -18.53 -11.28 40.67
CA TYR A 359 -17.06 -11.31 40.72
C TYR A 359 -16.45 -12.20 39.63
N GLU A 360 -17.04 -13.36 39.33
CA GLU A 360 -16.57 -14.23 38.22
C GLU A 360 -16.61 -13.50 36.87
N THR A 361 -17.65 -12.69 36.65
CA THR A 361 -17.78 -11.87 35.43
C THR A 361 -16.68 -10.80 35.38
N ASP A 362 -16.50 -10.03 36.46
CA ASP A 362 -15.48 -8.97 36.52
C ASP A 362 -14.05 -9.52 36.41
N ILE A 363 -13.78 -10.67 37.04
CA ILE A 363 -12.50 -11.38 36.93
C ILE A 363 -12.26 -11.79 35.48
N LYS A 364 -13.27 -12.36 34.81
CA LYS A 364 -13.15 -12.78 33.42
C LYS A 364 -12.91 -11.59 32.50
N GLU A 365 -13.66 -10.50 32.65
CA GLU A 365 -13.47 -9.27 31.87
C GLU A 365 -12.05 -8.70 32.04
N THR A 366 -11.53 -8.69 33.28
CA THR A 366 -10.17 -8.22 33.57
C THR A 366 -9.10 -9.17 32.99
N GLN A 367 -9.35 -10.49 32.99
CA GLN A 367 -8.47 -11.47 32.33
C GLN A 367 -8.43 -11.29 30.81
N ASP A 368 -9.59 -11.09 30.19
CA ASP A 368 -9.71 -10.85 28.75
C ASP A 368 -9.00 -9.54 28.36
N TRP A 369 -9.14 -8.49 29.18
CA TRP A 369 -8.40 -7.25 29.02
C TRP A 369 -6.87 -7.47 29.09
N LYS A 370 -6.38 -8.19 30.11
CA LYS A 370 -4.96 -8.55 30.25
C LYS A 370 -4.45 -9.36 29.05
N ALA A 371 -5.22 -10.33 28.57
CA ALA A 371 -4.87 -11.12 27.39
C ALA A 371 -4.77 -10.25 26.12
N ASN A 372 -5.64 -9.25 25.98
CA ASN A 372 -5.59 -8.28 24.88
C ASN A 372 -4.35 -7.37 24.97
N LEU A 373 -3.93 -6.95 26.16
CA LEU A 373 -2.67 -6.20 26.36
C LEU A 373 -1.46 -7.03 25.92
N ALA A 374 -1.38 -8.31 26.31
CA ALA A 374 -0.30 -9.20 25.89
C ALA A 374 -0.27 -9.43 24.35
N ARG A 375 -1.44 -9.46 23.69
CA ARG A 375 -1.50 -9.51 22.22
C ARG A 375 -1.01 -8.22 21.57
N ARG A 376 -1.29 -7.06 22.18
CA ARG A 376 -0.79 -5.76 21.71
C ARG A 376 0.73 -5.68 21.85
N GLU A 377 1.28 -6.14 22.97
CA GLU A 377 2.73 -6.23 23.19
C GLU A 377 3.44 -7.07 22.11
N LYS A 378 2.90 -8.25 21.78
CA LYS A 378 3.45 -9.06 20.66
C LYS A 378 3.41 -8.33 19.31
N ARG A 379 2.42 -7.45 19.08
CA ARG A 379 2.37 -6.64 17.85
C ARG A 379 3.43 -5.54 17.86
N THR A 380 3.65 -4.88 19.01
CA THR A 380 4.68 -3.85 19.13
C THR A 380 6.09 -4.43 18.94
N GLU A 381 6.35 -5.67 19.37
CA GLU A 381 7.59 -6.39 19.05
C GLU A 381 7.80 -6.63 17.55
N LEU A 382 6.72 -6.94 16.81
CA LEU A 382 6.81 -7.12 15.36
C LEU A 382 7.07 -5.78 14.65
N ASP A 383 6.48 -4.70 15.14
CA ASP A 383 6.70 -3.36 14.60
C ASP A 383 8.13 -2.86 14.89
N GLU A 384 8.68 -3.15 16.07
CA GLU A 384 10.10 -2.90 16.36
C GLU A 384 11.02 -3.64 15.37
N LYS A 385 10.76 -4.92 15.09
CA LYS A 385 11.52 -5.68 14.08
C LYS A 385 11.41 -5.08 12.68
N ARG A 386 10.29 -4.42 12.35
CA ARG A 386 10.11 -3.73 11.06
C ARG A 386 10.90 -2.41 11.02
N ILE A 387 10.84 -1.63 12.10
CA ILE A 387 11.54 -0.35 12.25
C ILE A 387 13.05 -0.53 12.22
N ASN A 388 13.56 -1.60 12.83
CA ASN A 388 14.99 -1.92 12.87
C ASN A 388 15.57 -2.40 11.52
N ARG A 389 14.77 -2.53 10.46
CA ARG A 389 15.29 -2.82 9.11
C ARG A 389 16.09 -1.61 8.61
N PRO A 390 17.17 -1.81 7.84
CA PRO A 390 17.94 -0.69 7.30
C PRO A 390 17.09 0.19 6.35
N ALA A 391 17.33 1.50 6.36
CA ALA A 391 16.73 2.41 5.38
C ALA A 391 17.29 2.09 3.99
N LYS A 392 16.44 2.12 2.97
CA LYS A 392 16.83 1.73 1.60
C LYS A 392 16.95 2.92 0.66
N GLY A 393 16.40 4.09 1.03
CA GLY A 393 16.37 5.28 0.16
C GLY A 393 15.57 5.10 -1.14
N ASN A 394 14.80 4.02 -1.29
CA ASN A 394 14.11 3.69 -2.54
C ASN A 394 12.75 4.43 -2.66
N THR A 395 12.80 5.74 -2.85
CA THR A 395 11.62 6.59 -3.07
C THR A 395 11.22 6.61 -4.55
N PRO A 396 9.95 6.98 -4.86
CA PRO A 396 9.52 7.20 -6.23
C PRO A 396 10.40 8.23 -6.98
N GLN A 397 10.87 9.28 -6.29
CA GLN A 397 11.74 10.30 -6.86
C GLN A 397 13.09 9.73 -7.32
N VAL A 398 13.75 8.92 -6.48
CA VAL A 398 15.01 8.24 -6.85
C VAL A 398 14.81 7.33 -8.07
N ARG A 399 13.69 6.59 -8.13
CA ARG A 399 13.36 5.76 -9.30
C ARG A 399 13.14 6.58 -10.57
N VAL A 400 12.42 7.71 -10.46
CA VAL A 400 12.18 8.60 -11.60
C VAL A 400 13.49 9.22 -12.09
N MET A 401 14.36 9.66 -11.19
CA MET A 401 15.68 10.19 -11.55
C MET A 401 16.55 9.12 -12.22
N GLY A 402 16.60 7.90 -11.68
CA GLY A 402 17.31 6.79 -12.30
C GLY A 402 16.75 6.39 -13.68
N ALA A 403 15.42 6.42 -13.83
CA ALA A 403 14.77 6.17 -15.13
C ALA A 403 15.08 7.27 -16.15
N LYS A 404 15.09 8.55 -15.74
CA LYS A 404 15.52 9.67 -16.59
C LYS A 404 16.99 9.54 -16.97
N ALA A 405 17.86 9.22 -16.00
CA ALA A 405 19.29 9.09 -16.20
C ALA A 405 19.67 8.00 -17.21
N THR A 406 18.81 7.00 -17.40
CA THR A 406 19.04 5.87 -18.32
C THR A 406 18.24 5.98 -19.63
N SER A 407 17.33 6.94 -19.75
CA SER A 407 16.44 7.09 -20.91
C SER A 407 17.12 7.85 -22.05
N LEU A 408 17.21 7.25 -23.24
CA LEU A 408 17.74 7.91 -24.44
C LEU A 408 17.03 9.24 -24.73
N ARG A 409 15.71 9.28 -24.58
CA ARG A 409 14.89 10.46 -24.87
C ARG A 409 15.17 11.66 -23.99
N THR A 410 15.80 11.45 -22.83
CA THR A 410 16.22 12.56 -21.97
C THR A 410 17.33 13.37 -22.63
N TYR A 411 18.22 12.70 -23.36
CA TYR A 411 19.44 13.29 -23.91
C TYR A 411 19.36 13.56 -25.42
N ALA A 412 18.74 12.63 -26.15
CA ALA A 412 18.70 12.63 -27.60
C ALA A 412 17.28 12.27 -28.07
N ASP A 413 16.34 13.19 -27.92
CA ASP A 413 15.04 13.03 -28.58
C ASP A 413 15.18 13.23 -30.08
N PHE A 414 14.53 12.37 -30.86
CA PHE A 414 14.59 12.49 -32.31
C PHE A 414 13.69 13.64 -32.75
N PRO A 415 14.18 14.61 -33.54
CA PRO A 415 13.46 15.86 -33.82
C PRO A 415 12.34 15.65 -34.87
N LEU A 416 11.37 14.79 -34.58
CA LEU A 416 10.31 14.34 -35.50
C LEU A 416 9.55 15.49 -36.17
N GLU A 417 9.17 16.52 -35.41
CA GLU A 417 8.41 17.66 -35.95
C GLU A 417 9.28 18.54 -36.85
N LEU A 418 10.59 18.66 -36.57
CA LEU A 418 11.51 19.40 -37.42
C LEU A 418 11.71 18.67 -38.76
N GLU A 419 11.93 17.35 -38.71
CA GLU A 419 12.09 16.56 -39.94
C GLU A 419 10.80 16.51 -40.75
N ARG A 420 9.64 16.42 -40.07
CA ARG A 420 8.33 16.57 -40.71
C ARG A 420 8.20 17.91 -41.41
N HIS A 421 8.53 19.01 -40.73
CA HIS A 421 8.44 20.34 -41.33
C HIS A 421 9.39 20.46 -42.52
N LYS A 422 10.65 20.00 -42.40
CA LYS A 422 11.61 19.97 -43.50
C LYS A 422 11.01 19.27 -44.71
N LEU A 423 10.48 18.05 -44.56
CA LEU A 423 9.87 17.30 -45.67
C LEU A 423 8.65 17.99 -46.30
N LEU A 424 7.88 18.77 -45.53
CA LEU A 424 6.76 19.55 -46.06
C LEU A 424 7.21 20.84 -46.76
N THR A 425 8.46 21.27 -46.58
CA THR A 425 9.00 22.54 -47.11
C THR A 425 10.23 22.40 -48.00
N ALA A 426 10.78 21.19 -48.17
CA ALA A 426 12.10 20.92 -48.76
C ALA A 426 12.12 21.01 -50.30
N GLU A 427 11.49 22.03 -50.84
CA GLU A 427 11.33 22.19 -52.28
C GLU A 427 11.74 23.55 -52.76
#